data_AF-A0A8H6DBF3-F1
#
_entry.id   AF-A0A8H6DBF3-F1
#
_cell.length_a   1.000
_cell.length_b   1.000
_cell.length_c   1.000
_cell.angle_alpha   90.00
_cell.angle_beta   90.00
_cell.angle_gamma   90.00
#
_symmetry.space_group_name_H-M   'P 1'
#
loop_
_entity.id
_entity.type
_entity.pdbx_description
1 polymer ?
#
loop_
_entity_poly.entity_id
_entity_poly.type
_entity_poly.pdbx_seq_one_letter_code
_entity_poly.pdbx_strand_id
1 'polypeptide(L)'
;MPGTTLVDGLKLFFVHPETEGIIVIGEIGGEAELRAAEAIQQYGRPTQSPKPMIVMAAGNTAPKGRTTGYAGAFVDPGGVIAEAKAKALADSGAIVVSHLGVLGEVMSKLLSSSCCCDEDAITKRSRSTE
;
A
#
# COMPACT_ATOMS: atom_id res chain seq x y z
N MET A 1 4.54 -0.12 -23.02
CA MET A 1 3.56 -0.52 -21.99
C MET A 1 4.20 -1.54 -21.08
N PRO A 2 3.99 -1.47 -19.75
CA PRO A 2 4.40 -2.55 -18.86
C PRO A 2 3.58 -3.82 -19.17
N GLY A 3 4.20 -5.00 -19.09
CA GLY A 3 3.52 -6.28 -19.30
C GLY A 3 2.53 -6.61 -18.17
N THR A 4 2.86 -6.22 -16.94
CA THR A 4 2.00 -6.35 -15.75
C THR A 4 1.86 -4.97 -15.13
N THR A 5 0.63 -4.53 -14.87
CA THR A 5 0.39 -3.25 -14.20
C THR A 5 0.43 -3.38 -12.68
N LEU A 6 0.57 -2.26 -11.96
CA LEU A 6 0.44 -2.23 -10.49
C LEU A 6 -0.89 -2.84 -10.02
N VAL A 7 -1.97 -2.58 -10.75
CA VAL A 7 -3.31 -3.11 -10.44
C VAL A 7 -3.36 -4.63 -10.61
N ASP A 8 -2.73 -5.16 -11.65
CA ASP A 8 -2.70 -6.61 -11.88
C ASP A 8 -1.94 -7.33 -10.77
N GLY A 9 -0.80 -6.78 -10.34
CA GLY A 9 -0.06 -7.30 -9.19
C GLY A 9 -0.87 -7.22 -7.89
N LEU A 10 -1.51 -6.08 -7.62
CA LEU A 10 -2.34 -5.88 -6.43
C LEU A 10 -3.46 -6.91 -6.32
N LYS A 11 -4.17 -7.18 -7.43
CA LYS A 11 -5.26 -8.16 -7.46
C LYS A 11 -4.81 -9.56 -7.04
N LEU A 12 -3.58 -9.96 -7.38
CA LEU A 12 -3.03 -11.25 -6.96
C LEU A 12 -2.81 -11.28 -5.45
N PHE A 13 -2.21 -10.23 -4.89
CA PHE A 13 -1.89 -10.17 -3.45
C PHE A 13 -3.11 -9.96 -2.55
N PHE A 14 -4.17 -9.34 -3.07
CA PHE A 14 -5.46 -9.21 -2.38
C PHE A 14 -6.04 -10.58 -2.02
N VAL A 15 -6.02 -11.53 -2.96
CA VAL A 15 -6.64 -12.85 -2.75
C VAL A 15 -5.69 -13.94 -2.24
N HIS A 16 -4.37 -13.68 -2.25
CA HIS A 16 -3.38 -14.67 -1.82
C HIS A 16 -3.45 -14.93 -0.30
N PRO A 17 -3.67 -16.18 0.16
CA PRO A 17 -3.95 -16.45 1.58
C PRO A 17 -2.76 -16.18 2.50
N GLU A 18 -1.53 -16.36 2.01
CA GLU A 18 -0.31 -16.16 2.82
C GLU A 18 0.20 -14.70 2.79
N THR A 19 -0.50 -13.80 2.10
CA THR A 19 -0.08 -12.39 2.10
C THR A 19 -0.59 -11.69 3.35
N GLU A 20 0.32 -11.39 4.27
CA GLU A 20 0.00 -10.71 5.53
C GLU A 20 0.00 -9.18 5.41
N GLY A 21 0.69 -8.61 4.43
CA GLY A 21 0.75 -7.17 4.20
C GLY A 21 1.23 -6.83 2.80
N ILE A 22 0.89 -5.65 2.31
CA ILE A 22 1.20 -5.21 0.95
C ILE A 22 1.84 -3.83 0.98
N ILE A 23 2.97 -3.67 0.29
CA ILE A 23 3.64 -2.38 0.09
C ILE A 23 3.61 -2.05 -1.40
N VAL A 24 3.08 -0.88 -1.73
CA VAL A 24 3.01 -0.36 -3.08
C VAL A 24 3.96 0.83 -3.21
N ILE A 25 4.94 0.70 -4.10
CA ILE A 25 5.86 1.78 -4.43
C ILE A 25 5.59 2.17 -5.88
N GLY A 26 4.92 3.31 -6.05
CA GLY A 26 4.70 3.95 -7.35
C GLY A 26 5.79 4.96 -7.69
N GLU A 27 5.75 5.48 -8.91
CA GLU A 27 6.67 6.53 -9.39
C GLU A 27 5.85 7.71 -9.91
N ILE A 28 6.36 8.93 -9.76
CA ILE A 28 5.68 10.09 -10.36
C ILE A 28 5.70 10.00 -11.89
N GLY A 29 4.53 9.68 -12.46
CA GLY A 29 4.24 9.77 -13.88
C GLY A 29 3.01 8.95 -14.25
N GLY A 30 2.20 9.37 -15.23
CA GLY A 30 1.01 8.63 -15.67
C GLY A 30 -0.13 8.51 -14.64
N GLU A 31 -0.96 7.48 -14.75
CA GLU A 31 -2.18 7.28 -13.93
C GLU A 31 -2.13 6.03 -13.04
N ALA A 32 -0.98 5.34 -12.98
CA ALA A 32 -0.88 4.03 -12.34
C ALA A 32 -1.22 4.08 -10.84
N GLU A 33 -0.79 5.14 -10.13
CA GLU A 33 -1.08 5.34 -8.70
C GLU A 33 -2.57 5.58 -8.44
N LEU A 34 -3.25 6.31 -9.34
CA LEU A 34 -4.69 6.55 -9.21
C LEU A 34 -5.48 5.25 -9.33
N ARG A 35 -5.13 4.42 -10.32
CA ARG A 35 -5.77 3.12 -10.50
C ARG A 35 -5.44 2.15 -9.37
N ALA A 36 -4.22 2.22 -8.82
CA ALA A 36 -3.87 1.47 -7.62
C ALA A 36 -4.69 1.92 -6.40
N ALA A 37 -4.85 3.22 -6.18
CA ALA A 37 -5.67 3.77 -5.11
C ALA A 37 -7.14 3.33 -5.23
N GLU A 38 -7.69 3.36 -6.44
CA GLU A 38 -9.04 2.87 -6.72
C GLU A 38 -9.18 1.38 -6.42
N ALA A 39 -8.22 0.56 -6.88
CA ALA A 39 -8.22 -0.88 -6.63
C ALA A 39 -8.13 -1.20 -5.12
N ILE A 40 -7.32 -0.44 -4.37
CA ILE A 40 -7.22 -0.55 -2.91
C ILE A 40 -8.56 -0.22 -2.24
N GLN A 41 -9.24 0.85 -2.65
CA GLN A 41 -10.57 1.19 -2.10
C GLN A 41 -11.61 0.12 -2.42
N GLN A 42 -11.65 -0.36 -3.66
CA GLN A 42 -12.60 -1.39 -4.10
C GLN A 42 -12.40 -2.69 -3.34
N TYR A 43 -11.16 -3.04 -3.00
CA TYR A 43 -10.85 -4.18 -2.15
C TYR A 43 -11.17 -3.93 -0.67
N GLY A 44 -10.80 -2.77 -0.13
CA GLY A 44 -10.93 -2.46 1.29
C GLY A 44 -12.37 -2.27 1.77
N ARG A 45 -13.22 -1.56 1.01
CA ARG A 45 -14.60 -1.22 1.42
C ARG A 45 -15.50 -2.43 1.76
N PRO A 46 -15.54 -3.50 0.94
CA PRO A 46 -16.37 -4.67 1.24
C PRO A 46 -15.70 -5.68 2.18
N THR A 47 -14.41 -5.54 2.50
CA THR A 47 -13.64 -6.56 3.22
C THR A 47 -13.67 -6.30 4.72
N GLN A 48 -14.12 -7.28 5.49
CA GLN A 48 -14.25 -7.16 6.95
C GLN A 48 -12.91 -7.01 7.68
N SER A 49 -11.84 -7.61 7.13
CA SER A 49 -10.47 -7.48 7.62
C SER A 49 -9.51 -7.29 6.44
N PRO A 50 -9.38 -6.05 5.93
CA PRO A 50 -8.47 -5.78 4.82
C PRO A 50 -7.02 -5.91 5.30
N LYS A 51 -6.17 -6.52 4.46
CA LYS A 51 -4.74 -6.65 4.72
C LYS A 51 -4.11 -5.26 4.91
N PRO A 52 -3.18 -5.08 5.85
CA PRO A 52 -2.46 -3.82 6.03
C PRO A 52 -1.73 -3.43 4.74
N MET A 53 -1.94 -2.19 4.32
CA MET A 53 -1.40 -1.65 3.07
C MET A 53 -0.62 -0.37 3.32
N ILE A 54 0.58 -0.30 2.74
CA ILE A 54 1.41 0.90 2.70
C ILE A 54 1.59 1.33 1.26
N VAL A 55 1.48 2.63 0.99
CA VAL A 55 1.67 3.22 -0.34
C VAL A 55 2.72 4.34 -0.27
N MET A 56 3.56 4.42 -1.29
CA MET A 56 4.53 5.50 -1.46
C MET A 56 4.62 5.90 -2.92
N ALA A 57 4.58 7.20 -3.20
CA ALA A 57 4.90 7.74 -4.51
C ALA A 57 6.35 8.25 -4.53
N ALA A 58 7.24 7.53 -5.22
CA ALA A 58 8.64 7.93 -5.38
C ALA A 58 8.77 9.05 -6.41
N GLY A 59 9.66 10.01 -6.15
CA GLY A 59 9.96 11.10 -7.09
C GLY A 59 9.31 12.44 -6.77
N ASN A 60 8.66 12.63 -5.61
CA ASN A 60 8.07 13.93 -5.22
C ASN A 60 9.09 15.07 -5.07
N THR A 61 10.36 14.72 -4.96
CA THR A 61 11.50 15.64 -4.94
C THR A 61 12.11 15.88 -6.33
N ALA A 62 11.53 15.29 -7.38
CA ALA A 62 12.04 15.44 -8.74
C ALA A 62 11.76 16.86 -9.28
N PRO A 63 12.76 17.53 -9.88
CA PRO A 63 12.56 18.83 -10.49
C PRO A 63 11.61 18.73 -11.68
N LYS A 64 10.62 19.64 -11.73
CA LYS A 64 9.64 19.74 -12.83
C LYS A 64 10.37 19.82 -14.18
N GLY A 65 9.93 19.03 -15.15
CA GLY A 65 10.51 19.03 -16.51
C GLY A 65 11.76 18.17 -16.67
N ARG A 66 12.13 17.33 -15.69
CA ARG A 66 13.12 16.27 -15.88
C ARG A 66 12.48 14.89 -15.83
N THR A 67 12.90 14.03 -16.75
CA THR A 67 12.62 12.60 -16.71
C THR A 67 13.43 11.98 -15.57
N THR A 68 12.76 11.43 -14.54
CA THR A 68 13.42 10.57 -13.56
C THR A 68 13.61 9.18 -14.17
N GLY A 69 14.65 8.46 -13.76
CA GLY A 69 15.17 7.32 -14.50
C GLY A 69 14.25 6.09 -14.53
N TYR A 70 13.31 6.06 -15.47
CA TYR A 70 12.79 4.93 -16.25
C TYR A 70 12.05 5.53 -17.46
N ALA A 71 11.96 4.82 -18.59
CA ALA A 71 11.43 5.36 -19.85
C ALA A 71 9.97 5.86 -19.83
N GLY A 72 9.28 5.87 -18.67
CA GLY A 72 7.90 6.32 -18.48
C GLY A 72 7.69 7.38 -17.39
N ALA A 73 8.74 7.80 -16.67
CA ALA A 73 8.60 8.77 -15.58
C ALA A 73 8.73 10.21 -16.11
N PHE A 74 7.70 10.62 -16.84
CA PHE A 74 7.54 11.97 -17.36
C PHE A 74 6.45 12.69 -16.56
N VAL A 75 6.79 13.87 -16.04
CA VAL A 75 5.81 14.76 -15.40
C VAL A 75 5.15 15.57 -16.51
N ASP A 76 4.01 15.06 -17.00
CA ASP A 76 3.24 15.74 -18.04
C ASP A 76 2.73 17.10 -17.50
N PRO A 77 2.98 18.23 -18.19
CA PRO A 77 2.49 19.55 -17.80
C PRO A 77 0.95 19.65 -17.75
N GLY A 78 0.20 18.72 -18.36
CA GLY A 78 -1.26 18.58 -18.22
C GLY A 78 -1.71 17.30 -17.50
N GLY A 79 -0.77 16.50 -16.99
CA GLY A 79 -1.05 15.24 -16.30
C GLY A 79 -1.53 15.44 -14.86
N VAL A 80 -1.93 14.33 -14.24
CA VAL A 80 -2.39 14.33 -12.84
C VAL A 80 -1.26 14.83 -11.93
N ILE A 81 -1.53 15.95 -11.25
CA ILE A 81 -0.60 16.58 -10.31
C ILE A 81 -0.23 15.60 -9.19
N ALA A 82 1.04 15.58 -8.78
CA ALA A 82 1.54 14.72 -7.71
C ALA A 82 0.70 14.79 -6.42
N GLU A 83 0.22 15.98 -6.08
CA GLU A 83 -0.68 16.21 -4.94
C GLU A 83 -2.02 15.48 -5.07
N ALA A 84 -2.62 15.46 -6.27
CA ALA A 84 -3.86 14.74 -6.52
C ALA A 84 -3.66 13.22 -6.39
N LYS A 85 -2.50 12.71 -6.81
CA LYS A 85 -2.12 11.30 -6.60
C LYS A 85 -1.92 10.97 -5.12
N ALA A 86 -1.19 11.82 -4.40
CA ALA A 86 -0.98 11.65 -2.97
C ALA A 86 -2.31 11.66 -2.20
N LYS A 87 -3.23 12.55 -2.57
CA LYS A 87 -4.57 12.59 -2.00
C LYS A 87 -5.36 11.32 -2.30
N ALA A 88 -5.39 10.86 -3.55
CA ALA A 88 -6.08 9.62 -3.91
C ALA A 88 -5.54 8.40 -3.14
N LEU A 89 -4.22 8.32 -2.97
CA LEU A 89 -3.56 7.28 -2.17
C LEU A 89 -3.90 7.41 -0.68
N ALA A 90 -3.96 8.63 -0.12
CA ALA A 90 -4.38 8.85 1.26
C ALA A 90 -5.84 8.46 1.49
N ASP A 91 -6.73 8.80 0.54
CA ASP A 91 -8.14 8.46 0.58
C ASP A 91 -8.40 6.96 0.32
N SER A 92 -7.37 6.21 -0.10
CA SER A 92 -7.54 4.79 -0.47
C SER A 92 -7.79 3.85 0.70
N GLY A 93 -7.45 4.27 1.92
CA GLY A 93 -7.43 3.42 3.11
C GLY A 93 -6.07 2.75 3.36
N ALA A 94 -5.09 2.97 2.48
CA ALA A 94 -3.69 2.60 2.73
C ALA A 94 -2.94 3.70 3.50
N ILE A 95 -1.88 3.31 4.21
CA ILE A 95 -1.00 4.23 4.92
C ILE A 95 0.01 4.82 3.94
N VAL A 96 0.01 6.13 3.80
CA VAL A 96 0.97 6.85 2.95
C VAL A 96 2.25 7.10 3.75
N VAL A 97 3.39 6.68 3.22
CA VAL A 97 4.71 7.03 3.77
C VAL A 97 5.47 7.95 2.83
N SER A 98 6.36 8.77 3.39
CA SER A 98 7.13 9.76 2.63
C SER A 98 8.52 9.28 2.22
N HIS A 99 9.02 8.20 2.80
CA HIS A 99 10.40 7.74 2.60
C HIS A 99 10.54 6.23 2.76
N LEU A 100 11.47 5.64 1.99
CA LEU A 100 11.73 4.20 1.98
C LEU A 100 12.23 3.67 3.33
N GLY A 101 12.96 4.48 4.10
CA GLY A 101 13.59 4.06 5.36
C GLY A 101 12.62 3.63 6.46
N VAL A 102 11.36 4.12 6.43
CA VAL A 102 10.35 3.76 7.44
C VAL A 102 9.43 2.63 7.02
N LEU A 103 9.53 2.13 5.78
CA LEU A 103 8.62 1.08 5.29
C LEU A 103 8.60 -0.14 6.20
N GLY A 104 9.78 -0.62 6.62
CA GLY A 104 9.90 -1.79 7.49
C GLY A 104 9.34 -1.55 8.89
N GLU A 105 9.64 -0.40 9.50
CA GLU A 105 9.14 -0.06 10.83
C GLU A 105 7.60 0.08 10.84
N VAL A 106 7.04 0.77 9.84
CA VAL A 106 5.60 0.98 9.73
C VAL A 106 4.90 -0.35 9.47
N MET A 107 5.40 -1.19 8.55
CA MET A 107 4.78 -2.48 8.28
C MET A 107 4.84 -3.42 9.48
N SER A 108 5.98 -3.47 10.19
CA SER A 108 6.13 -4.28 11.40
C SER A 108 5.10 -3.89 12.48
N LYS A 109 4.88 -2.58 12.68
CA LYS A 109 3.84 -2.08 13.59
C LYS A 109 2.43 -2.51 13.15
N LEU A 110 2.12 -2.44 11.87
CA LEU A 110 0.80 -2.79 11.34
C LEU A 110 0.48 -4.28 11.49
N LEU A 111 1.47 -5.14 11.19
CA LEU A 111 1.35 -6.58 11.37
C LEU A 111 1.18 -6.94 12.85
N SER A 112 1.97 -6.33 13.73
CA SER A 112 1.86 -6.53 15.17
C SER A 112 0.50 -6.08 15.73
N SER A 113 -0.09 -5.01 15.18
CA SER A 113 -1.42 -4.52 15.59
C SER A 113 -2.59 -5.35 15.06
N SER A 114 -2.41 -6.04 13.93
CA SER A 114 -3.41 -6.98 13.40
C SER A 114 -3.42 -8.31 14.17
N CYS A 115 -2.34 -8.62 14.89
CA CYS A 115 -2.20 -9.78 15.79
C CYS A 115 -2.88 -9.57 17.17
N CYS A 116 -3.99 -8.83 17.21
CA CYS A 116 -4.85 -8.76 18.40
C CYS A 116 -6.15 -9.53 18.17
N CYS A 117 -6.04 -10.74 17.61
CA CYS A 117 -7.06 -11.79 17.65
C CYS A 117 -6.34 -13.16 17.58
N ASP A 118 -5.41 -13.43 18.49
CA ASP A 118 -4.97 -14.82 18.72
C ASP A 118 -5.79 -15.42 19.84
N GLU A 119 -6.64 -16.35 19.44
CA GLU A 119 -7.50 -17.23 20.22
C GLU A 119 -6.65 -18.27 20.98
N ASP A 120 -5.66 -17.82 21.75
CA ASP A 120 -4.71 -18.70 22.47
C ASP A 120 -4.50 -18.31 23.95
N ALA A 121 -5.46 -17.58 24.54
CA ALA A 121 -5.48 -17.27 25.98
C ALA A 121 -6.53 -18.04 26.80
N ILE A 122 -7.39 -18.85 26.16
CA ILE A 122 -8.52 -19.51 26.85
C ILE A 122 -8.24 -20.96 27.27
N THR A 123 -7.14 -21.59 26.80
CA THR A 123 -6.89 -23.03 27.03
C THR A 123 -5.69 -23.35 27.94
N LYS A 124 -5.21 -22.40 28.73
CA LYS A 124 -4.35 -22.69 29.90
C LYS A 124 -5.19 -22.70 31.19
N ARG A 125 -5.87 -23.83 31.39
CA ARG A 125 -5.97 -24.61 32.65
C ARG A 125 -5.87 -23.74 33.92
N SER A 126 -6.94 -23.44 34.66
CA SER A 126 -7.85 -24.41 35.30
C SER A 126 -7.13 -25.71 35.71
N ARG A 127 -6.05 -25.60 36.49
CA ARG A 127 -5.48 -26.63 37.38
C ARG A 127 -4.28 -26.01 38.12
N SER A 128 -4.51 -25.42 39.29
CA SER A 128 -3.57 -25.27 40.43
C SER A 128 -4.19 -24.37 41.51
N THR A 129 -5.27 -24.86 42.10
CA THR A 129 -5.64 -24.53 43.48
C THR A 129 -6.07 -25.86 44.10
N GLU A 130 -5.50 -26.13 45.28
CA GLU A 130 -5.51 -27.36 46.09
C GLU A 130 -4.44 -28.41 45.75
#